data_AF-A0A0R1V7K6-F1
#
_entry.id   AF-A0A0R1V7K6-F1
#
_cell.length_a   1.000
_cell.length_b   1.000
_cell.length_c   1.000
_cell.angle_alpha   90.00
_cell.angle_beta   90.00
_cell.angle_gamma   90.00
#
_symmetry.space_group_name_H-M   'P 1'
#
loop_
_entity.id
_entity.type
_entity.pdbx_description
1 polymer ?
#
loop_
_entity_poly.entity_id
_entity_poly.type
_entity_poly.pdbx_seq_one_letter_code
_entity_poly.pdbx_strand_id
1 'polypeptide(L)'
;MSQLDVDLLMQNSGIIRYRRKIEAVLHNASQMRALQETGGLNQLVWSLVDNQTIDHQIHRIDQVPTSSPVAIQLSNDLKLAGFKFLGPTTVYSFMQAAGVVNDHLVDCIVHDQIGGVNNK
;
A
#
# COMPACT_ATOMS: atom_id res chain seq x y z
N MET A 1 1.80 -22.36 -1.96
CA MET A 1 2.39 -22.41 -3.31
C MET A 1 3.84 -22.84 -3.18
N SER A 2 4.29 -23.68 -4.10
CA SER A 2 5.60 -24.33 -4.15
C SER A 2 6.52 -23.67 -5.17
N GLN A 3 7.77 -24.13 -5.24
CA GLN A 3 8.71 -23.68 -6.29
C GLN A 3 8.22 -23.99 -7.70
N LEU A 4 7.51 -25.13 -7.87
CA LEU A 4 6.89 -25.51 -9.13
C LEU A 4 5.84 -24.47 -9.57
N ASP A 5 5.07 -23.93 -8.64
CA ASP A 5 4.07 -22.89 -8.95
C ASP A 5 4.74 -21.61 -9.47
N VAL A 6 5.91 -21.25 -8.92
CA VAL A 6 6.69 -20.10 -9.42
C VAL A 6 7.18 -20.36 -10.84
N ASP A 7 7.67 -21.56 -11.13
CA ASP A 7 8.14 -21.93 -12.47
C ASP A 7 7.01 -21.91 -13.50
N LEU A 8 5.81 -22.37 -13.12
CA LEU A 8 4.61 -22.28 -13.94
C LEU A 8 4.20 -20.81 -14.19
N LEU A 9 4.19 -19.98 -13.14
CA LEU A 9 3.88 -18.55 -13.26
C LEU A 9 4.89 -17.79 -14.14
N MET A 10 6.15 -18.22 -14.17
CA MET A 10 7.16 -17.64 -15.07
C MET A 10 6.84 -17.85 -16.56
N GLN A 11 5.95 -18.78 -16.91
CA GLN A 11 5.47 -18.99 -18.28
C GLN A 11 4.18 -18.21 -18.60
N ASN A 12 3.53 -17.62 -17.59
CA ASN A 12 2.29 -16.88 -17.79
C ASN A 12 2.55 -15.48 -18.40
N SER A 13 2.08 -15.25 -19.62
CA SER A 13 2.22 -13.97 -20.33
C SER A 13 1.26 -12.87 -19.84
N GLY A 14 0.24 -13.22 -19.05
CA GLY A 14 -0.70 -12.26 -18.45
C GLY A 14 -0.14 -11.52 -17.23
N ILE A 15 1.08 -11.83 -16.78
CA ILE A 15 1.71 -11.20 -15.61
C ILE A 15 3.13 -10.70 -15.93
N ILE A 16 3.68 -9.86 -15.05
CA ILE A 16 5.09 -9.48 -15.10
C ILE A 16 5.94 -10.69 -14.67
N ARG A 17 6.62 -11.31 -15.64
CA ARG A 17 7.49 -12.49 -15.47
C ARG A 17 8.83 -12.15 -14.82
N TYR A 18 8.78 -11.68 -13.57
CA TYR A 18 9.96 -11.38 -12.76
C TYR A 18 9.94 -12.23 -11.49
N ARG A 19 10.80 -13.26 -11.47
CA ARG A 19 10.77 -14.32 -10.45
C ARG A 19 10.71 -13.80 -9.02
N ARG A 20 11.57 -12.86 -8.66
CA ARG A 20 11.64 -12.31 -7.29
C ARG A 20 10.37 -11.55 -6.89
N LYS A 21 9.65 -10.93 -7.82
CA LYS A 21 8.35 -10.28 -7.54
C LYS A 21 7.27 -11.33 -7.31
N ILE A 22 7.27 -12.42 -8.08
CA ILE A 22 6.33 -13.54 -7.89
C ILE A 22 6.56 -14.17 -6.51
N GLU A 23 7.81 -14.54 -6.20
CA GLU A 23 8.19 -15.08 -4.88
C GLU A 23 7.82 -14.11 -3.74
N ALA A 24 8.00 -12.80 -3.95
CA ALA A 24 7.61 -11.80 -2.97
C ALA A 24 6.09 -11.74 -2.73
N VAL A 25 5.25 -11.91 -3.75
CA VAL A 25 3.78 -11.98 -3.56
C VAL A 25 3.41 -13.19 -2.70
N LEU A 26 4.00 -14.35 -2.98
CA LEU A 26 3.77 -15.57 -2.20
C LEU A 26 4.21 -15.41 -0.74
N HIS A 27 5.39 -14.82 -0.54
CA HIS A 27 5.93 -14.53 0.79
C HIS A 27 5.07 -13.51 1.53
N ASN A 28 4.71 -12.39 0.90
CA ASN A 28 3.88 -11.36 1.50
C ASN A 28 2.50 -11.92 1.88
N ALA A 29 1.93 -12.84 1.11
CA ALA A 29 0.68 -13.51 1.48
C ALA A 29 0.80 -14.38 2.75
N SER A 30 1.97 -14.97 3.03
CA SER A 30 2.20 -15.68 4.29
C SER A 30 2.36 -14.70 5.46
N GLN A 31 3.09 -13.60 5.25
CA GLN A 31 3.26 -12.56 6.27
C GLN A 31 1.93 -11.87 6.59
N MET A 32 1.07 -11.65 5.58
CA MET A 32 -0.29 -11.13 5.78
C MET A 32 -1.12 -12.00 6.71
N ARG A 33 -0.99 -13.34 6.62
CA ARG A 33 -1.69 -14.26 7.54
C ARG A 33 -1.14 -14.15 8.96
N ALA A 34 0.18 -14.14 9.12
CA ALA A 34 0.80 -13.98 10.43
C ALA A 34 0.42 -12.64 11.09
N LEU A 35 0.38 -11.56 10.30
CA LEU A 35 0.00 -10.23 10.77
C LEU A 35 -1.45 -10.18 11.29
N GLN A 36 -2.35 -11.06 10.86
CA GLN A 36 -3.72 -11.11 11.39
C GLN A 36 -3.76 -11.41 12.89
N GLU A 37 -2.78 -12.15 13.41
CA GLU A 37 -2.68 -12.48 14.84
C GLU A 37 -2.47 -11.24 15.71
N THR A 38 -1.98 -10.14 15.13
CA THR A 38 -1.71 -8.87 15.80
C THR A 38 -2.58 -7.72 15.28
N GLY A 39 -3.75 -8.02 14.71
CA GLY A 39 -4.71 -7.01 14.23
C GLY A 39 -4.70 -6.73 12.73
N GLY A 40 -3.77 -7.34 11.98
CA GLY A 40 -3.73 -7.29 10.52
C GLY A 40 -3.25 -5.97 9.93
N LEU A 41 -3.24 -5.92 8.60
CA LEU A 41 -2.75 -4.76 7.84
C LEU A 41 -3.60 -3.52 8.08
N ASN A 42 -4.92 -3.67 8.24
CA ASN A 42 -5.82 -2.54 8.45
C ASN A 42 -5.46 -1.77 9.72
N GLN A 43 -5.31 -2.48 10.85
CA GLN A 43 -4.92 -1.86 12.11
C GLN A 43 -3.52 -1.24 12.04
N LEU A 44 -2.56 -1.94 11.43
CA LEU A 44 -1.20 -1.42 11.25
C LEU A 44 -1.19 -0.09 10.48
N VAL A 45 -1.93 -0.01 9.37
CA VAL A 45 -1.92 1.18 8.50
C VAL A 45 -2.69 2.33 9.14
N TRP A 46 -3.93 2.11 9.58
CA TRP A 46 -4.80 3.18 10.07
C TRP A 46 -4.37 3.74 11.43
N SER A 47 -3.70 2.95 12.28
CA SER A 47 -3.14 3.45 13.54
C SER A 47 -2.02 4.47 13.36
N LEU A 48 -1.34 4.49 12.21
CA LEU A 48 -0.29 5.47 11.91
C LEU A 48 -0.84 6.83 11.43
N VAL A 49 -2.15 6.90 11.19
CA VAL A 49 -2.85 8.10 10.69
C VAL A 49 -4.07 8.45 11.53
N ASP A 50 -4.09 8.04 12.80
CA ASP A 50 -5.19 8.29 13.74
C ASP A 50 -6.58 7.89 13.22
N ASN A 51 -6.63 6.85 12.37
CA ASN A 51 -7.82 6.38 11.65
C ASN A 51 -8.50 7.46 10.80
N GLN A 52 -7.73 8.43 10.30
CA GLN A 52 -8.22 9.50 9.42
C GLN A 52 -7.45 9.48 8.10
N THR A 53 -8.16 9.77 7.02
CA THR A 53 -7.52 9.98 5.72
C THR A 53 -6.70 11.26 5.78
N ILE A 54 -5.45 11.20 5.33
CA ILE A 54 -4.60 12.37 5.15
C ILE A 54 -5.02 13.08 3.87
N ASP A 55 -5.46 14.32 3.97
CA ASP A 55 -5.81 15.14 2.82
C ASP A 55 -4.85 16.33 2.70
N HIS A 56 -4.06 16.35 1.61
CA HIS A 56 -3.07 17.40 1.37
C HIS A 56 -3.63 18.61 0.59
N GLN A 57 -4.90 18.57 0.16
CA GLN A 57 -5.55 19.61 -0.64
C GLN A 57 -4.70 20.01 -1.87
N ILE A 58 -4.31 19.03 -2.68
CA ILE A 58 -3.40 19.22 -3.79
C ILE A 58 -4.06 20.07 -4.88
N HIS A 59 -3.44 21.18 -5.30
CA HIS A 59 -3.96 22.02 -6.38
C HIS A 59 -3.31 21.73 -7.74
N ARG A 60 -2.09 21.18 -7.75
CA ARG A 60 -1.31 20.92 -8.97
C ARG A 60 -0.58 19.58 -8.87
N ILE A 61 -0.50 18.86 -9.98
CA ILE A 61 0.08 17.51 -10.00
C ILE A 61 1.55 17.45 -9.56
N ASP A 62 2.32 18.52 -9.76
CA ASP A 62 3.72 18.61 -9.35
C ASP A 62 3.90 18.80 -7.83
N GLN A 63 2.80 19.04 -7.10
CA GLN A 63 2.78 19.08 -5.64
C GLN A 63 2.55 17.68 -5.03
N VAL A 64 2.12 16.69 -5.82
CA VAL A 64 1.90 15.32 -5.32
C VAL A 64 3.24 14.73 -4.89
N PRO A 65 3.43 14.41 -3.61
CA PRO A 65 4.69 13.87 -3.14
C PRO A 65 4.82 12.41 -3.59
N THR A 66 6.06 11.92 -3.65
CA THR A 66 6.33 10.50 -3.97
C THR A 66 6.51 9.64 -2.72
N SER A 67 6.50 10.25 -1.54
CA SER A 67 6.59 9.58 -0.23
C SER A 67 6.21 10.55 0.90
N SER A 68 6.06 10.03 2.11
CA SER A 68 5.79 10.82 3.33
C SER A 68 6.49 10.19 4.54
N PRO A 69 6.64 10.93 5.66
CA PRO A 69 7.17 10.36 6.90
C PRO A 69 6.39 9.12 7.37
N VAL A 70 5.06 9.14 7.24
CA VAL A 70 4.20 8.00 7.58
C VAL A 70 4.47 6.80 6.67
N ALA A 71 4.65 7.02 5.36
CA ALA A 71 4.97 5.93 4.43
C ALA A 71 6.36 5.33 4.68
N ILE A 72 7.34 6.14 5.10
CA ILE A 72 8.66 5.66 5.51
C ILE A 72 8.53 4.77 6.75
N GLN A 73 7.77 5.22 7.75
CA GLN A 73 7.51 4.43 8.96
C GLN A 73 6.82 3.11 8.64
N LEU A 74 5.71 3.15 7.90
CA LEU A 74 4.97 1.96 7.49
C LEU A 74 5.83 1.00 6.64
N SER A 75 6.67 1.52 5.75
CA SER A 75 7.62 0.72 4.96
C SER A 75 8.62 -0.01 5.85
N ASN A 76 9.14 0.65 6.89
CA ASN A 76 10.02 0.03 7.86
C ASN A 76 9.29 -1.04 8.70
N ASP A 77 8.07 -0.76 9.16
CA ASP A 77 7.28 -1.70 9.96
C ASP A 77 6.92 -2.96 9.16
N LEU A 78 6.50 -2.79 7.89
CA LEU A 78 6.24 -3.91 6.98
C LEU A 78 7.50 -4.72 6.72
N LYS A 79 8.66 -4.06 6.58
CA LYS A 79 9.96 -4.74 6.41
C LYS A 79 10.33 -5.55 7.66
N LEU A 80 10.09 -5.01 8.87
CA LEU A 80 10.29 -5.72 10.14
C LEU A 80 9.33 -6.91 10.27
N ALA A 81 8.09 -6.76 9.81
CA ALA A 81 7.11 -7.84 9.67
C ALA A 81 7.40 -8.80 8.51
N GLY A 82 8.57 -8.70 7.88
CA GLY A 82 9.06 -9.65 6.89
C GLY A 82 8.62 -9.41 5.45
N PHE A 83 7.79 -8.40 5.16
CA PHE A 83 7.32 -8.12 3.80
C PHE A 83 8.47 -7.72 2.86
N LYS A 84 8.27 -7.97 1.56
CA LYS A 84 9.25 -7.75 0.49
C LYS A 84 8.69 -6.82 -0.58
N PHE A 85 9.57 -6.07 -1.24
CA PHE A 85 9.26 -5.12 -2.33
C PHE A 85 8.37 -3.92 -1.93
N LEU A 86 8.31 -3.58 -0.65
CA LEU A 86 7.51 -2.47 -0.12
C LEU A 86 8.41 -1.34 0.40
N GLY A 87 9.10 -0.65 -0.51
CA GLY A 87 9.88 0.56 -0.18
C GLY A 87 8.97 1.78 0.04
N PRO A 88 9.49 2.91 0.59
CA PRO A 88 8.67 4.06 0.97
C PRO A 88 7.81 4.64 -0.16
N THR A 89 8.32 4.69 -1.38
CA THR A 89 7.53 5.15 -2.55
C THR A 89 6.39 4.17 -2.89
N THR A 90 6.67 2.87 -2.92
CA THR A 90 5.64 1.84 -3.17
C THR A 90 4.55 1.87 -2.09
N VAL A 91 4.95 2.02 -0.83
CA VAL A 91 4.03 2.11 0.31
C VAL A 91 3.20 3.38 0.23
N TYR A 92 3.79 4.52 -0.13
CA TYR A 92 3.03 5.75 -0.34
C TYR A 92 2.01 5.61 -1.46
N SER A 93 2.41 5.05 -2.61
CA SER A 93 1.46 4.75 -3.70
C SER A 93 0.34 3.81 -3.27
N PHE A 94 0.62 2.84 -2.41
CA PHE A 94 -0.42 2.00 -1.80
C PHE A 94 -1.36 2.83 -0.90
N MET A 95 -0.82 3.70 -0.05
CA MET A 95 -1.63 4.55 0.83
C MET A 95 -2.58 5.47 0.05
N GLN A 96 -2.10 6.06 -1.05
CA GLN A 96 -2.92 6.83 -1.99
C GLN A 96 -4.04 5.95 -2.58
N ALA A 97 -3.67 4.79 -3.14
CA ALA A 97 -4.62 3.88 -3.78
C ALA A 97 -5.66 3.28 -2.82
N ALA A 98 -5.29 3.11 -1.55
CA ALA A 98 -6.15 2.57 -0.50
C ALA A 98 -7.03 3.63 0.20
N GLY A 99 -6.91 4.91 -0.17
CA GLY A 99 -7.68 6.01 0.44
C GLY A 99 -7.19 6.43 1.84
N VAL A 100 -6.01 5.97 2.25
CA VAL A 100 -5.33 6.43 3.46
C VAL A 100 -4.80 7.84 3.26
N VAL A 101 -4.42 8.17 2.02
CA VAL A 101 -4.04 9.51 1.58
C VAL A 101 -4.95 9.91 0.42
N ASN A 102 -5.57 11.08 0.53
CA ASN A 102 -6.29 11.74 -0.54
C ASN A 102 -5.35 12.73 -1.25
N ASP A 103 -4.73 12.27 -2.34
CA ASP A 103 -3.90 13.10 -3.22
C ASP A 103 -4.59 13.40 -4.56
N HIS A 104 -5.91 13.25 -4.62
CA HIS A 104 -6.66 13.81 -5.74
C HIS A 104 -6.46 15.32 -5.77
N LEU A 105 -6.43 15.90 -6.97
CA LEU A 105 -6.47 17.35 -7.09
C LEU A 105 -7.80 17.87 -6.53
N VAL A 106 -7.81 19.05 -5.91
CA VAL A 106 -9.03 19.63 -5.32
C VAL A 106 -10.15 19.87 -6.33
N ASP A 107 -9.83 19.97 -7.62
CA ASP A 107 -10.79 20.12 -8.72
C ASP A 107 -11.23 18.77 -9.33
N CYS A 108 -10.69 17.66 -8.83
CA CYS A 108 -11.07 16.32 -9.24
C CYS A 108 -12.45 15.96 -8.68
N ILE A 109 -13.34 15.46 -9.52
CA ILE A 109 -14.73 15.10 -9.16
C ILE A 109 -14.87 14.08 -8.02
N VAL A 110 -13.80 13.35 -7.68
CA VAL A 110 -13.79 12.35 -6.60
C VAL A 110 -13.07 12.83 -5.34
N HIS A 111 -12.47 14.01 -5.32
CA HIS A 111 -11.72 14.53 -4.16
C HIS A 111 -12.56 14.50 -2.87
N ASP A 112 -13.76 15.09 -2.93
CA ASP A 112 -14.67 15.17 -1.77
C ASP A 112 -15.32 13.83 -1.41
N GLN A 113 -15.18 12.81 -2.25
CA GLN A 113 -15.72 11.47 -1.99
C GLN A 113 -14.80 10.65 -1.09
N ILE A 114 -13.51 11.00 -1.02
CA ILE A 114 -12.48 10.26 -0.28
C ILE A 114 -12.25 10.87 1.10
N GLY A 115 -12.32 12.20 1.24
CA GLY A 115 -12.16 12.93 2.52
C GLY A 115 -13.29 12.73 3.53
N GLY A 116 -14.21 11.79 3.29
CA GLY A 116 -15.41 11.58 4.08
C GLY A 116 -15.29 10.51 5.16
N VAL A 117 -14.76 10.89 6.33
CA VAL A 117 -15.30 10.37 7.60
C VAL A 117 -15.92 11.54 8.35
N ASN A 118 -17.24 11.67 8.16
CA ASN A 118 -18.28 12.25 9.04
C ASN A 118 -19.29 13.09 8.25
N ASN A 119 -20.18 12.41 7.52
CA ASN A 119 -21.48 12.98 7.19
C ASN A 119 -22.58 11.90 7.28
N LYS A 120 -22.74 11.37 8.49
CA LYS A 120 -23.99 10.81 9.03
C LYS A 120 -23.98 10.95 10.54
#